data_AF-A0A922M8G2-F1
#
_entry.id   AF-A0A922M8G2-F1
#
_cell.length_a   1.000
_cell.length_b   1.000
_cell.length_c   1.000
_cell.angle_alpha   90.00
_cell.angle_beta   90.00
_cell.angle_gamma   90.00
#
_symmetry.space_group_name_H-M   'P 1'
#
loop_
_entity.id
_entity.type
_entity.pdbx_description
1 polymer ?
#
loop_
_entity_poly.entity_id
_entity_poly.type
_entity_poly.pdbx_seq_one_letter_code
_entity_poly.pdbx_strand_id
1 'polypeptide(L)'
;MIKNIPDDEYLTNPQFKAHVINLMTSLNLAVENMNQPEVVAAMMNKLGESHGRRKIREQNFQELKEVIVKMFIEVLKLDETTLGAWGKTVDFWYKHIFETLNKAEQTR
;
A
#
# COMPACT_ATOMS: atom_id res chain seq x y z
N MET A 1 5.71 -8.19 18.16
CA MET A 1 6.68 -8.12 17.04
C MET A 1 6.39 -9.31 16.15
N ILE A 2 5.94 -9.09 14.91
CA ILE A 2 5.43 -10.14 14.00
C ILE A 2 6.57 -10.96 13.37
N LYS A 3 7.82 -10.46 13.40
CA LYS A 3 8.97 -11.04 12.69
C LYS A 3 9.33 -12.49 13.06
N ASN A 4 8.87 -13.00 14.21
CA ASN A 4 9.28 -14.31 14.73
C ASN A 4 8.10 -15.25 15.00
N ILE A 5 6.91 -14.96 14.46
CA ILE A 5 5.78 -15.88 14.59
C ILE A 5 5.69 -16.78 13.35
N PRO A 6 5.37 -18.06 13.52
CA PRO A 6 5.07 -18.96 12.39
C PRO A 6 3.95 -18.41 11.50
N ASP A 7 4.02 -18.70 10.20
CA ASP A 7 3.07 -18.17 9.22
C ASP A 7 1.62 -18.61 9.50
N ASP A 8 1.43 -19.82 10.04
CA ASP A 8 0.14 -20.37 10.46
C ASP A 8 -0.46 -19.65 11.68
N GLU A 9 0.33 -18.86 12.41
CA GLU A 9 -0.12 -18.02 13.52
C GLU A 9 -0.47 -16.58 13.11
N TYR A 10 -0.19 -16.15 11.87
CA TYR A 10 -0.54 -14.79 11.43
C TYR A 10 -2.02 -14.48 11.57
N LEU A 11 -2.88 -15.45 11.21
CA LEU A 11 -4.34 -15.28 11.23
C LEU A 11 -4.93 -15.24 12.64
N THR A 12 -4.18 -15.60 13.67
CA THR A 12 -4.63 -15.50 15.07
C THR A 12 -3.97 -14.33 15.80
N ASN A 13 -2.85 -13.80 15.29
CA ASN A 13 -2.11 -12.71 15.91
C ASN A 13 -2.85 -11.34 15.86
N PRO A 14 -3.17 -10.71 17.00
CA PRO A 14 -3.89 -9.43 17.03
C PRO A 14 -3.14 -8.25 16.39
N GLN A 15 -1.80 -8.22 16.49
CA GLN A 15 -0.99 -7.13 15.91
C GLN A 15 -0.99 -7.22 14.38
N PHE A 16 -0.91 -8.44 13.84
CA PHE A 16 -1.01 -8.67 12.39
C PHE A 16 -2.39 -8.25 11.87
N LYS A 17 -3.47 -8.68 12.53
CA LYS A 17 -4.84 -8.26 12.19
C LYS A 17 -5.01 -6.75 12.20
N ALA A 18 -4.51 -6.08 13.23
CA ALA A 18 -4.57 -4.62 13.31
C ALA A 18 -3.82 -3.96 12.16
N HIS A 19 -2.67 -4.50 11.74
CA HIS A 19 -1.93 -3.99 10.60
C HIS A 19 -2.69 -4.17 9.28
N VAL A 20 -3.30 -5.34 9.06
CA VAL A 20 -4.13 -5.60 7.87
C VAL A 20 -5.34 -4.66 7.83
N ILE A 21 -6.02 -4.43 8.97
CA ILE A 21 -7.12 -3.46 9.05
C ILE A 21 -6.63 -2.07 8.64
N ASN A 22 -5.51 -1.60 9.20
CA ASN A 22 -4.95 -0.28 8.85
C ASN A 22 -4.58 -0.17 7.36
N LEU A 23 -4.06 -1.24 6.76
CA LEU A 23 -3.80 -1.30 5.32
C LEU A 23 -5.10 -1.14 4.52
N MET A 24 -6.13 -1.95 4.82
CA MET A 24 -7.41 -1.91 4.10
C MET A 24 -8.14 -0.58 4.29
N THR A 25 -8.12 0.00 5.50
CA THR A 25 -8.66 1.34 5.75
C THR A 25 -7.95 2.40 4.92
N SER A 26 -6.62 2.34 4.82
CA SER A 26 -5.85 3.31 4.03
C SER A 26 -6.17 3.22 2.54
N LEU A 27 -6.30 2.00 2.01
CA LEU A 27 -6.72 1.78 0.62
C LEU A 27 -8.14 2.30 0.37
N ASN A 28 -9.08 1.99 1.27
CA ASN A 28 -10.46 2.45 1.15
C ASN A 28 -10.54 3.98 1.14
N LEU A 29 -9.86 4.65 2.08
CA LEU A 29 -9.86 6.11 2.11
C LEU A 29 -9.27 6.72 0.84
N ALA A 30 -8.23 6.12 0.26
CA ALA A 30 -7.65 6.60 -0.99
C ALA A 30 -8.63 6.45 -2.18
N VAL A 31 -9.45 5.40 -2.20
CA VAL A 31 -10.51 5.20 -3.21
C VAL A 31 -11.66 6.19 -3.02
N GLU A 32 -12.17 6.32 -1.80
CA GLU A 32 -13.29 7.24 -1.47
C GLU A 32 -12.97 8.71 -1.78
N ASN A 33 -11.69 9.08 -1.74
CA ASN A 33 -11.23 10.44 -2.01
C ASN A 33 -10.61 10.61 -3.41
N MET A 34 -10.80 9.67 -4.33
CA MET A 34 -10.19 9.72 -5.67
C MET A 34 -10.64 10.93 -6.51
N ASN A 35 -11.78 11.53 -6.17
CA ASN A 35 -12.26 12.80 -6.74
C ASN A 35 -11.50 14.04 -6.23
N GLN A 36 -10.58 13.88 -5.28
CA GLN A 36 -9.76 14.92 -4.66
C GLN A 36 -8.28 14.51 -4.72
N PRO A 37 -7.64 14.57 -5.90
CA PRO A 37 -6.30 14.00 -6.11
C PRO A 37 -5.24 14.63 -5.21
N GLU A 38 -5.35 15.91 -4.87
CA GLU A 38 -4.42 16.60 -3.96
C GLU A 38 -4.47 16.04 -2.54
N VAL A 39 -5.67 15.67 -2.07
CA VAL A 39 -5.88 15.04 -0.76
C VAL A 39 -5.23 13.66 -0.76
N VAL A 40 -5.47 12.86 -1.80
CA VAL A 40 -4.87 11.53 -1.93
C VAL A 40 -3.35 11.63 -2.03
N ALA A 41 -2.80 12.57 -2.79
CA ALA A 41 -1.35 12.79 -2.87
C ALA A 41 -0.75 13.13 -1.50
N ALA A 42 -1.38 13.99 -0.70
CA ALA A 42 -0.93 14.30 0.64
C ALA A 42 -0.96 13.06 1.56
N MET A 43 -1.99 12.23 1.46
CA MET A 43 -2.09 10.96 2.19
C MET A 43 -0.95 9.99 1.82
N MET A 44 -0.67 9.86 0.52
CA MET A 44 0.39 8.98 0.00
C MET A 44 1.78 9.47 0.42
N ASN A 45 2.02 10.78 0.38
CA ASN A 45 3.25 11.38 0.90
C ASN A 45 3.46 11.06 2.39
N LYS A 46 2.41 11.19 3.22
CA LYS A 46 2.48 10.83 4.64
C LYS A 46 2.76 9.34 4.85
N LEU A 47 2.20 8.49 3.99
CA LEU A 47 2.47 7.05 4.00
C LEU A 47 3.94 6.77 3.67
N GLY A 48 4.48 7.39 2.62
CA GLY A 48 5.89 7.30 2.24
C GLY A 48 6.83 7.70 3.37
N GLU A 49 6.63 8.87 4.00
CA GLU A 49 7.45 9.31 5.14
C GLU A 49 7.43 8.30 6.31
N SER A 50 6.24 7.80 6.65
CA SER A 50 6.04 6.84 7.74
C SER A 50 6.79 5.53 7.47
N HIS A 51 6.71 5.01 6.24
CA HIS A 51 7.37 3.76 5.85
C HIS A 51 8.88 3.95 5.66
N GLY A 52 9.32 5.10 5.17
CA GLY A 52 10.74 5.45 5.02
C GLY A 52 11.48 5.50 6.36
N ARG A 53 10.85 6.06 7.40
CA ARG A 53 11.37 6.02 8.79
C ARG A 53 11.58 4.58 9.31
N ARG A 54 10.86 3.60 8.77
CA ARG A 54 10.98 2.17 9.10
C ARG A 54 11.89 1.39 8.14
N LYS A 55 12.58 2.08 7.22
CA LYS A 55 13.49 1.52 6.22
C LYS A 55 12.81 0.54 5.25
N ILE A 56 11.53 0.77 4.97
CA ILE A 56 10.82 0.07 3.89
C ILE A 56 11.30 0.66 2.57
N ARG A 57 11.56 -0.19 1.59
CA ARG A 57 12.07 0.19 0.27
C ARG A 57 10.97 0.12 -0.78
N GLU A 58 11.17 0.80 -1.90
CA GLU A 58 10.25 0.72 -3.05
C GLU A 58 9.95 -0.73 -3.46
N GLN A 59 10.96 -1.60 -3.43
CA GLN A 59 10.81 -3.02 -3.74
C GLN A 59 9.72 -3.70 -2.87
N ASN A 60 9.59 -3.34 -1.60
CA ASN A 60 8.56 -3.91 -0.73
C ASN A 60 7.15 -3.48 -1.13
N PHE A 61 7.01 -2.27 -1.69
CA PHE A 61 5.74 -1.84 -2.27
C PHE A 61 5.46 -2.59 -3.58
N GLN A 62 6.46 -2.80 -4.44
CA GLN A 62 6.29 -3.58 -5.66
C GLN A 62 5.86 -5.04 -5.39
N GLU A 63 6.45 -5.67 -4.37
CA GLU A 63 6.03 -7.01 -3.90
C GLU A 63 4.56 -7.01 -3.46
N LEU A 64 4.10 -5.99 -2.75
CA LEU A 64 2.68 -5.85 -2.38
C LEU A 64 1.80 -5.60 -3.63
N LYS A 65 2.26 -4.82 -4.61
CA LYS A 65 1.54 -4.57 -5.87
C LYS A 65 1.24 -5.88 -6.59
N GLU A 66 2.22 -6.79 -6.67
CA GLU A 66 2.03 -8.11 -7.29
C GLU A 66 0.90 -8.91 -6.60
N VAL A 67 0.86 -8.90 -5.27
CA VAL A 67 -0.19 -9.58 -4.49
C VAL A 67 -1.57 -8.95 -4.75
N ILE A 68 -1.67 -7.63 -4.79
CA ILE A 68 -2.93 -6.92 -5.07
C ILE A 68 -3.42 -7.22 -6.49
N VAL A 69 -2.54 -7.16 -7.49
CA VAL A 69 -2.87 -7.46 -8.90
C VAL A 69 -3.34 -8.91 -9.04
N LYS A 70 -2.67 -9.86 -8.39
CA LYS A 70 -3.10 -11.26 -8.36
C LYS A 70 -4.52 -11.39 -7.81
N MET A 71 -4.84 -10.67 -6.73
CA MET A 71 -6.18 -10.67 -6.15
C MET A 71 -7.24 -10.09 -7.11
N PHE A 72 -6.92 -9.03 -7.85
CA PHE A 72 -7.79 -8.46 -8.86
C PHE A 72 -8.10 -9.43 -10.01
N ILE A 73 -7.10 -10.18 -10.47
CA ILE A 73 -7.25 -11.09 -11.62
C ILE A 73 -7.88 -12.42 -11.20
N GLU A 74 -7.33 -13.07 -10.17
CA GLU A 74 -7.68 -14.46 -9.85
C GLU A 74 -8.91 -14.55 -8.95
N VAL A 75 -9.09 -13.59 -8.03
CA VAL A 75 -10.18 -13.62 -7.04
C VAL A 75 -11.36 -12.77 -7.50
N LEU A 76 -11.13 -11.50 -7.83
CA LEU A 76 -12.20 -10.57 -8.22
C LEU A 76 -12.58 -10.69 -9.70
N LYS A 77 -11.71 -11.27 -10.54
CA LYS A 77 -11.95 -11.48 -11.97
C LYS A 77 -12.37 -10.20 -12.69
N LEU A 78 -11.66 -9.11 -12.43
CA LEU A 78 -11.93 -7.81 -13.05
C LEU A 78 -11.71 -7.89 -14.57
N ASP A 79 -12.54 -7.18 -15.33
CA ASP A 79 -12.33 -6.99 -16.76
C ASP A 79 -11.10 -6.10 -17.05
N GLU A 80 -10.62 -6.12 -18.29
CA GLU A 80 -9.43 -5.38 -18.70
C GLU A 80 -9.55 -3.86 -18.50
N THR A 81 -10.75 -3.30 -18.66
CA THR A 81 -10.98 -1.86 -18.50
C THR A 81 -10.86 -1.48 -17.03
N THR A 82 -11.51 -2.23 -16.15
CA THR A 82 -11.47 -2.03 -14.70
C THR A 82 -10.06 -2.27 -14.15
N LEU A 83 -9.36 -3.29 -14.64
CA LEU A 83 -7.96 -3.55 -14.28
C LEU A 83 -7.05 -2.39 -14.72
N GLY A 84 -7.24 -1.87 -15.93
CA GLY A 84 -6.51 -0.70 -16.44
C GLY A 84 -6.74 0.57 -15.61
N ALA A 85 -7.96 0.77 -15.10
CA ALA A 85 -8.26 1.88 -14.19
C ALA A 85 -7.50 1.74 -12.87
N TRP A 86 -7.51 0.55 -12.26
CA TRP A 86 -6.74 0.27 -11.05
C TRP A 86 -5.24 0.43 -11.24
N GLY A 87 -4.70 0.07 -12.42
CA GLY A 87 -3.30 0.31 -12.76
C GLY A 87 -2.93 1.79 -12.62
N LYS A 88 -3.72 2.68 -13.23
CA LYS A 88 -3.52 4.14 -13.12
C LYS A 88 -3.64 4.65 -11.68
N THR A 89 -4.61 4.13 -10.93
CA THR A 89 -4.78 4.47 -9.51
C THR A 89 -3.57 4.09 -8.67
N VAL A 90 -3.06 2.87 -8.81
CA VAL A 90 -1.89 2.38 -8.07
C VAL A 90 -0.63 3.14 -8.47
N ASP A 91 -0.45 3.43 -9.77
CA ASP A 91 0.69 4.21 -10.24
C ASP A 91 0.69 5.64 -9.68
N PHE A 92 -0.50 6.28 -9.60
CA PHE A 92 -0.66 7.57 -8.94
C PHE A 92 -0.28 7.49 -7.44
N TRP A 93 -0.75 6.47 -6.74
CA TRP A 93 -0.41 6.28 -5.32
C TRP A 93 1.10 6.09 -5.12
N TYR A 94 1.72 5.22 -5.92
CA TYR A 94 3.12 4.84 -5.74
C TYR A 94 4.06 5.99 -6.07
N LYS A 95 3.74 6.77 -7.11
CA LYS A 95 4.46 8.02 -7.41
C LYS A 95 4.59 8.90 -6.17
N HIS A 96 3.47 9.18 -5.48
CA HIS A 96 3.47 10.06 -4.31
C HIS A 96 4.00 9.41 -3.04
N ILE A 97 3.88 8.09 -2.88
CA ILE A 97 4.56 7.38 -1.78
C ILE A 97 6.09 7.52 -1.94
N PHE A 98 6.62 7.30 -3.15
CA PHE A 98 8.06 7.27 -3.39
C PHE A 98 8.72 8.65 -3.35
N GLU A 99 7.96 9.71 -3.63
CA GLU A 99 8.40 11.12 -3.47
C GLU A 99 8.95 11.43 -2.07
N THR A 100 8.43 10.77 -1.02
CA THR A 100 8.84 11.00 0.38
C THR A 100 9.49 9.79 1.04
N LEU A 101 9.25 8.58 0.53
CA LEU A 101 9.87 7.35 1.04
C LEU A 101 11.40 7.47 1.07
N ASN A 102 11.97 7.96 -0.04
CA ASN A 102 13.43 8.05 -0.24
C ASN A 102 14.06 9.29 0.44
N LYS A 103 13.27 10.29 0.81
CA LYS A 103 13.78 11.50 1.49
C LYS A 103 14.22 11.20 2.92
N ALA A 104 13.53 10.27 3.59
CA ALA A 104 13.88 9.82 4.93
C ALA A 104 15.22 9.06 4.98
N GLU A 105 15.67 8.50 3.85
CA GLU A 105 16.99 7.85 3.75
C GLU A 105 18.14 8.86 3.67
N GLN A 106 17.90 10.07 3.15
CA GLN A 106 18.93 11.07 2.84
C GLN A 106 19.19 12.10 3.96
N THR A 107 18.33 12.17 4.98
CA THR A 107 18.46 13.14 6.09
C THR A 107 19.27 12.62 7.28
N ARG A 108 20.13 11.61 7.06
CA ARG A 108 21.05 11.02 8.04
C ARG A 108 22.43 10.85 7.42
#